data_AF-A0A495SXW9-F1
#
_entry.id   AF-A0A495SXW9-F1
#
_cell.length_a   1.000
_cell.length_b   1.000
_cell.length_c   1.000
_cell.angle_alpha   90.00
_cell.angle_beta   90.00
_cell.angle_gamma   90.00
#
_symmetry.space_group_name_H-M   'P 1'
#
loop_
_entity.id
_entity.type
_entity.pdbx_description
1 polymer ?
#
loop_
_entity_poly.entity_id
_entity_poly.type
_entity_poly.pdbx_seq_one_letter_code
_entity_poly.pdbx_strand_id
1 'polypeptide(L)'
;MHVTRSGTRTGGGRALRTASALLVLTLAGTVAACSSSKSGSSASSPASASASATPSAGATPTGTAPADPAAAKAEITTNWEKFFDPNTPIPDKAKLLQGGDTLLPVLQGFSQDPRVGQVQAKVSDVAFTDASDAAVTYSLSLQGTVVEPSASGQAVLENGTWKVSRSTLCGLLTQAGGASGTPIPGCS
;
A
#
# COMPACT_ATOMS: atom_id res chain seq x y z
N MET A 1 67.22 0.05 24.10
CA MET A 1 67.31 -1.42 23.98
C MET A 1 65.91 -1.98 24.15
N HIS A 2 65.60 -3.05 23.39
CA HIS A 2 64.35 -3.81 23.30
C HIS A 2 63.28 -3.30 22.31
N VAL A 3 63.47 -3.78 21.08
CA VAL A 3 62.47 -4.08 20.06
C VAL A 3 61.59 -5.25 20.56
N THR A 4 60.29 -5.24 20.29
CA THR A 4 59.53 -6.49 20.13
C THR A 4 58.50 -6.32 19.02
N ARG A 5 58.74 -7.04 17.93
CA ARG A 5 57.86 -7.26 16.79
C ARG A 5 57.52 -8.74 16.83
N SER A 6 56.25 -9.11 16.93
CA SER A 6 55.80 -10.50 16.73
C SER A 6 54.38 -10.50 16.18
N GLY A 7 54.21 -11.00 14.96
CA GLY A 7 52.93 -11.28 14.33
C GLY A 7 52.59 -12.78 14.36
N THR A 8 51.82 -13.20 13.34
CA THR A 8 51.38 -14.57 12.96
C THR A 8 50.20 -15.14 13.76
N ARG A 9 49.30 -15.99 13.25
CA ARG A 9 48.89 -16.50 11.92
C ARG A 9 47.60 -17.30 12.15
N THR A 10 46.77 -17.41 11.10
CA THR A 10 46.05 -18.61 10.61
C THR A 10 45.21 -19.50 11.54
N GLY A 11 43.94 -19.69 11.15
CA GLY A 11 43.10 -20.87 11.44
C GLY A 11 41.62 -20.52 11.20
N GLY A 12 40.88 -21.05 10.23
CA GLY A 12 40.87 -22.39 9.68
C GLY A 12 39.86 -23.25 10.46
N GLY A 13 38.61 -23.34 10.00
CA GLY A 13 37.57 -24.14 10.68
C GLY A 13 36.26 -24.26 9.92
N ARG A 14 36.19 -25.21 8.99
CA ARG A 14 34.94 -25.81 8.49
C ARG A 14 34.12 -26.37 9.66
N ALA A 15 32.81 -26.14 9.67
CA ALA A 15 31.87 -27.05 10.31
C ALA A 15 30.70 -27.32 9.36
N LEU A 16 30.36 -28.59 9.30
CA LEU A 16 29.57 -29.30 8.31
C LEU A 16 28.25 -29.77 8.99
N ARG A 17 27.21 -30.00 8.19
CA ARG A 17 26.08 -30.96 8.43
C ARG A 17 24.92 -30.45 9.31
N THR A 18 23.63 -30.71 9.03
CA THR A 18 22.97 -31.69 8.14
C THR A 18 21.46 -31.39 7.98
N ALA A 19 20.94 -31.75 6.80
CA ALA A 19 19.66 -32.42 6.49
C ALA A 19 18.31 -31.85 6.97
N SER A 20 17.40 -31.63 6.01
CA SER A 20 16.15 -32.41 5.88
C SER A 20 15.54 -32.22 4.49
N ALA A 21 15.25 -33.34 3.82
CA ALA A 21 14.63 -33.44 2.52
C ALA A 21 13.11 -33.43 2.68
N LEU A 22 12.39 -32.69 1.82
CA LEU A 22 10.97 -32.93 1.56
C LEU A 22 10.67 -32.74 0.07
N LEU A 23 10.10 -33.81 -0.46
CA LEU A 23 9.77 -34.16 -1.84
C LEU A 23 8.61 -33.28 -2.37
N VAL A 24 8.75 -32.65 -3.54
CA VAL A 24 7.62 -32.06 -4.26
C VAL A 24 7.54 -32.67 -5.65
N LEU A 25 6.51 -33.47 -5.84
CA LEU A 25 6.12 -34.14 -7.08
C LEU A 25 4.78 -33.54 -7.52
N THR A 26 4.72 -32.81 -8.63
CA THR A 26 3.48 -32.51 -9.40
C THR A 26 3.91 -31.92 -10.76
N LEU A 27 4.19 -32.77 -11.75
CA LEU A 27 3.29 -33.28 -12.80
C LEU A 27 2.72 -32.19 -13.75
N ALA A 28 3.34 -32.10 -14.92
CA ALA A 28 2.93 -31.33 -16.09
C ALA A 28 1.73 -31.99 -16.81
N GLY A 29 0.86 -31.18 -17.41
CA GLY A 29 -0.23 -31.63 -18.28
C GLY A 29 -0.44 -30.66 -19.44
N THR A 30 -0.21 -31.16 -20.65
CA THR A 30 -0.18 -30.47 -21.95
C THR A 30 -1.52 -30.47 -22.69
N VAL A 31 -1.59 -29.57 -23.68
CA VAL A 31 -2.57 -29.32 -24.75
C VAL A 31 -3.45 -30.47 -25.29
N ALA A 32 -4.67 -30.13 -25.69
CA ALA A 32 -5.45 -30.76 -26.77
C ALA A 32 -6.46 -29.71 -27.29
N ALA A 33 -6.26 -29.06 -28.44
CA ALA A 33 -6.47 -29.57 -29.80
C ALA A 33 -7.96 -29.88 -30.11
N CYS A 34 -8.52 -29.01 -30.95
CA CYS A 34 -9.84 -29.03 -31.56
C CYS A 34 -10.14 -30.35 -32.31
N SER A 35 -11.38 -30.83 -32.29
CA SER A 35 -11.92 -31.58 -33.43
C SER A 35 -13.45 -31.53 -33.51
N SER A 36 -13.93 -31.31 -34.72
CA SER A 36 -15.30 -31.04 -35.14
C SER A 36 -15.79 -32.21 -35.99
N SER A 37 -17.05 -32.65 -35.87
CA SER A 37 -17.99 -32.94 -36.99
C SER A 37 -19.16 -33.89 -36.65
N LYS A 38 -20.38 -33.33 -36.74
CA LYS A 38 -21.52 -33.73 -37.62
C LYS A 38 -22.51 -34.87 -37.23
N SER A 39 -23.79 -34.49 -37.37
CA SER A 39 -25.01 -35.24 -37.77
C SER A 39 -25.92 -35.70 -36.62
N GLY A 40 -27.23 -35.41 -36.55
CA GLY A 40 -28.16 -34.70 -37.43
C GLY A 40 -29.57 -34.66 -36.80
N SER A 41 -30.32 -33.60 -37.15
CA SER A 41 -31.79 -33.36 -37.28
C SER A 41 -32.82 -34.21 -36.47
N SER A 42 -33.91 -33.70 -35.87
CA SER A 42 -34.89 -32.69 -36.32
C SER A 42 -35.89 -32.29 -35.21
N ALA A 43 -36.45 -31.06 -35.31
CA ALA A 43 -37.82 -30.60 -34.99
C ALA A 43 -38.35 -30.67 -33.53
N SER A 44 -39.05 -29.70 -32.90
CA SER A 44 -39.58 -28.38 -33.26
C SER A 44 -40.07 -27.65 -31.98
N SER A 45 -40.03 -26.30 -32.02
CA SER A 45 -40.82 -25.29 -31.29
C SER A 45 -40.47 -24.85 -29.85
N PRO A 46 -40.75 -23.56 -29.50
CA PRO A 46 -39.92 -22.76 -28.60
C PRO A 46 -40.53 -22.58 -27.21
N ALA A 47 -39.70 -22.59 -26.19
CA ALA A 47 -40.03 -22.02 -24.89
C ALA A 47 -39.10 -20.83 -24.64
N SER A 48 -39.67 -19.64 -24.80
CA SER A 48 -39.11 -18.40 -24.28
C SER A 48 -38.97 -18.55 -22.76
N ALA A 49 -37.75 -18.77 -22.28
CA ALA A 49 -37.43 -18.67 -20.87
C ALA A 49 -36.60 -17.41 -20.69
N SER A 50 -37.30 -16.35 -20.28
CA SER A 50 -36.74 -15.13 -19.74
C SER A 50 -35.65 -15.50 -18.73
N ALA A 51 -34.39 -15.20 -19.06
CA ALA A 51 -33.32 -15.23 -18.08
C ALA A 51 -33.57 -14.08 -17.11
N SER A 52 -34.29 -14.36 -16.03
CA SER A 52 -34.28 -13.53 -14.84
C SER A 52 -32.83 -13.39 -14.42
N ALA A 53 -32.28 -12.19 -14.62
CA ALA A 53 -31.08 -11.76 -13.94
C ALA A 53 -31.37 -11.84 -12.43
N THR A 54 -30.86 -12.89 -11.79
CA THR A 54 -30.76 -12.96 -10.35
C THR A 54 -29.94 -11.72 -9.91
N PRO A 55 -30.45 -10.88 -8.99
CA PRO A 55 -29.57 -9.92 -8.35
C PRO A 55 -28.49 -10.73 -7.63
N SER A 56 -27.22 -10.50 -8.01
CA SER A 56 -26.08 -10.95 -7.21
C SER A 56 -26.35 -10.55 -5.77
N ALA A 57 -26.44 -11.55 -4.90
CA ALA A 57 -26.60 -11.37 -3.48
C ALA A 57 -25.55 -10.36 -3.01
N GLY A 58 -26.04 -9.21 -2.54
CA GLY A 58 -25.22 -8.19 -1.91
C GLY A 58 -24.43 -8.85 -0.80
N ALA A 59 -23.11 -8.67 -0.83
CA ALA A 59 -22.25 -9.06 0.26
C ALA A 59 -22.80 -8.43 1.55
N THR A 60 -23.15 -9.27 2.52
CA THR A 60 -23.55 -8.85 3.85
C THR A 60 -22.42 -7.99 4.41
N PRO A 61 -22.66 -6.73 4.85
CA PRO A 61 -21.60 -5.91 5.41
C PRO A 61 -21.14 -6.56 6.72
N THR A 62 -19.96 -7.18 6.70
CA THR A 62 -19.16 -7.34 7.91
C THR A 62 -18.95 -5.92 8.42
N GLY A 63 -19.48 -5.58 9.59
CA GLY A 63 -19.67 -4.21 10.10
C GLY A 63 -18.42 -3.37 10.36
N THR A 64 -17.36 -3.58 9.59
CA THR A 64 -16.04 -2.96 9.69
C THR A 64 -15.64 -2.23 8.39
N ALA A 65 -16.52 -2.12 7.39
CA ALA A 65 -16.22 -1.41 6.14
C ALA A 65 -17.23 -0.28 5.84
N PRO A 66 -16.85 0.72 5.02
CA PRO A 66 -17.76 1.80 4.61
C PRO A 66 -18.95 1.27 3.79
N ALA A 67 -20.00 2.08 3.67
CA ALA A 67 -21.20 1.73 2.90
C ALA A 67 -20.90 1.45 1.41
N ASP A 68 -19.94 2.17 0.82
CA ASP A 68 -19.39 1.89 -0.50
C ASP A 68 -17.86 1.71 -0.41
N PRO A 69 -17.38 0.48 -0.18
CA PRO A 69 -15.95 0.21 -0.05
C PRO A 69 -15.17 0.52 -1.33
N ALA A 70 -15.78 0.33 -2.51
CA ALA A 70 -15.08 0.53 -3.78
C ALA A 70 -14.83 2.01 -4.04
N ALA A 71 -15.85 2.86 -3.86
CA ALA A 71 -15.71 4.29 -3.96
C ALA A 71 -14.72 4.83 -2.91
N ALA A 72 -14.81 4.36 -1.67
CA ALA A 72 -13.89 4.76 -0.60
C ALA A 72 -12.43 4.40 -0.93
N LYS A 73 -12.14 3.20 -1.46
CA LYS A 73 -10.76 2.83 -1.87
C LYS A 73 -10.23 3.73 -2.98
N ALA A 74 -11.07 4.05 -3.97
CA ALA A 74 -10.68 4.92 -5.08
C ALA A 74 -10.40 6.35 -4.59
N GLU A 75 -11.23 6.87 -3.68
CA GLU A 75 -11.02 8.18 -3.07
C GLU A 75 -9.75 8.21 -2.22
N ILE A 76 -9.54 7.22 -1.33
CA ILE A 76 -8.32 7.09 -0.53
C ILE A 76 -7.09 7.10 -1.44
N THR A 77 -7.08 6.26 -2.48
CA THR A 77 -5.95 6.17 -3.41
C THR A 77 -5.65 7.51 -4.07
N THR A 78 -6.68 8.18 -4.59
CA THR A 78 -6.54 9.47 -5.28
C THR A 78 -6.06 10.56 -4.34
N ASN A 79 -6.67 10.69 -3.16
CA ASN A 79 -6.35 11.72 -2.18
C ASN A 79 -4.96 11.49 -1.57
N TRP A 80 -4.59 10.23 -1.34
CA TRP A 80 -3.26 9.87 -0.85
C TRP A 80 -2.16 10.27 -1.84
N GLU A 81 -2.28 9.85 -3.10
CA GLU A 81 -1.29 10.19 -4.13
C GLU A 81 -1.22 11.71 -4.36
N LYS A 82 -2.38 12.40 -4.38
CA LYS A 82 -2.43 13.86 -4.48
C LYS A 82 -1.81 14.55 -3.27
N PHE A 83 -2.00 14.03 -2.05
CA PHE A 83 -1.38 14.60 -0.85
C PHE A 83 0.15 14.54 -0.93
N PHE A 84 0.72 13.46 -1.45
CA PHE A 84 2.16 13.33 -1.60
C PHE A 84 2.70 14.02 -2.87
N ASP A 85 1.94 14.17 -3.95
CA ASP A 85 2.39 14.81 -5.19
C ASP A 85 3.07 16.19 -4.93
N PRO A 86 4.35 16.39 -5.31
CA PRO A 86 5.09 17.62 -5.08
C PRO A 86 4.47 18.84 -5.78
N ASN A 87 3.62 18.62 -6.78
CA ASN A 87 2.94 19.68 -7.52
C ASN A 87 1.62 20.13 -6.85
N THR A 88 1.13 19.41 -5.83
CA THR A 88 -0.08 19.81 -5.10
C THR A 88 0.21 21.02 -4.21
N PRO A 89 -0.53 22.13 -4.33
CA PRO A 89 -0.35 23.29 -3.46
C PRO A 89 -0.59 22.94 -1.99
N ILE A 90 0.17 23.56 -1.08
CA ILE A 90 0.08 23.31 0.37
C ILE A 90 -1.35 23.46 0.93
N PRO A 91 -2.14 24.48 0.56
CA PRO A 91 -3.54 24.59 1.01
C PRO A 91 -4.41 23.41 0.57
N ASP A 92 -4.11 22.80 -0.59
CA ASP A 92 -4.84 21.63 -1.07
C ASP A 92 -4.37 20.35 -0.39
N LYS A 93 -3.06 20.23 -0.08
CA LYS A 93 -2.56 19.14 0.79
C LYS A 93 -3.23 19.17 2.16
N ALA A 94 -3.43 20.35 2.74
CA ALA A 94 -4.11 20.50 4.04
C ALA A 94 -5.56 19.97 4.01
N LYS A 95 -6.30 20.17 2.91
CA LYS A 95 -7.67 19.61 2.77
C LYS A 95 -7.69 18.08 2.76
N LEU A 96 -6.60 17.45 2.33
CA LEU A 96 -6.44 15.99 2.21
C LEU A 96 -5.79 15.37 3.47
N LEU A 97 -5.57 16.18 4.50
CA LEU A 97 -4.94 15.77 5.76
C LEU A 97 -5.92 15.96 6.90
N GLN A 98 -6.03 14.96 7.77
CA GLN A 98 -6.83 15.03 8.99
C GLN A 98 -6.40 16.23 9.86
N GLY A 99 -7.34 17.12 10.15
CA GLY A 99 -7.06 18.36 10.88
C GLY A 99 -6.01 19.25 10.19
N GLY A 100 -5.93 19.23 8.86
CA GLY A 100 -4.90 19.92 8.09
C GLY A 100 -4.84 21.43 8.28
N ASP A 101 -5.94 22.08 8.68
CA ASP A 101 -5.95 23.52 9.01
C ASP A 101 -4.95 23.86 10.14
N THR A 102 -4.83 22.96 11.12
CA THR A 102 -3.88 23.10 12.25
C THR A 102 -2.45 22.73 11.87
N LEU A 103 -2.28 21.96 10.79
CA LEU A 103 -1.00 21.41 10.34
C LEU A 103 -0.41 22.19 9.14
N LEU A 104 -1.07 23.25 8.67
CA LEU A 104 -0.58 24.12 7.61
C LEU A 104 0.87 24.61 7.84
N PRO A 105 1.25 25.11 9.03
CA PRO A 105 2.63 25.54 9.29
C PRO A 105 3.63 24.38 9.20
N VAL A 106 3.22 23.17 9.60
CA VAL A 106 4.04 21.95 9.49
C VAL A 106 4.26 21.62 8.02
N LEU A 107 3.20 21.57 7.21
CA LEU A 107 3.30 21.32 5.77
C LEU A 107 4.18 22.35 5.07
N GLN A 108 4.07 23.63 5.44
CA GLN A 108 4.92 24.69 4.92
C GLN A 108 6.39 24.47 5.27
N GLY A 109 6.71 24.20 6.53
CA GLY A 109 8.10 23.98 6.97
C GLY A 109 8.76 22.83 6.22
N PHE A 110 8.08 21.69 6.07
CA PHE A 110 8.63 20.53 5.37
C PHE A 110 8.65 20.68 3.85
N SER A 111 7.78 21.49 3.25
CA SER A 111 7.84 21.78 1.82
C SER A 111 9.14 22.48 1.39
N GLN A 112 9.79 23.19 2.33
CA GLN A 112 11.05 23.88 2.08
C GLN A 112 12.27 22.95 2.24
N ASP A 113 12.11 21.77 2.83
CA ASP A 113 13.18 20.79 2.94
C ASP A 113 13.20 19.92 1.66
N PRO A 114 14.28 19.98 0.85
CA PRO A 114 14.36 19.25 -0.41
C PRO A 114 14.30 17.73 -0.25
N ARG A 115 14.52 17.20 0.96
CA ARG A 115 14.47 15.76 1.25
C ARG A 115 13.04 15.23 1.34
N VAL A 116 12.08 16.07 1.69
CA VAL A 116 10.66 15.71 1.89
C VAL A 116 9.73 16.38 0.89
N GLY A 117 10.04 17.61 0.44
CA GLY A 117 9.22 18.34 -0.54
C GLY A 117 9.17 17.72 -1.94
N GLN A 118 9.92 16.63 -2.18
CA GLN A 118 10.03 15.93 -3.46
C GLN A 118 9.52 14.48 -3.40
N VAL A 119 8.97 14.06 -2.25
CA VAL A 119 8.48 12.70 -2.04
C VAL A 119 7.16 12.49 -2.76
N GLN A 120 7.02 11.40 -3.49
CA GLN A 120 5.77 10.96 -4.12
C GLN A 120 5.37 9.61 -3.54
N ALA A 121 4.06 9.37 -3.40
CA ALA A 121 3.53 8.08 -2.96
C ALA A 121 2.81 7.37 -4.10
N LYS A 122 2.87 6.03 -4.11
CA LYS A 122 2.01 5.17 -4.93
C LYS A 122 1.33 4.14 -4.04
N VAL A 123 0.00 4.14 -4.02
CA VAL A 123 -0.76 3.20 -3.19
C VAL A 123 -0.79 1.82 -3.86
N SER A 124 -0.55 0.78 -3.07
CA SER A 124 -0.58 -0.62 -3.51
C SER A 124 -1.75 -1.41 -2.90
N ASP A 125 -2.17 -1.07 -1.68
CA ASP A 125 -3.32 -1.69 -1.03
C ASP A 125 -4.05 -0.73 -0.08
N VAL A 126 -5.35 -0.95 0.06
CA VAL A 126 -6.22 -0.27 1.03
C VAL A 126 -7.11 -1.31 1.71
N ALA A 127 -6.97 -1.40 3.03
CA ALA A 127 -7.71 -2.31 3.89
C ALA A 127 -8.51 -1.52 4.93
N PHE A 128 -9.84 -1.60 4.88
CA PHE A 128 -10.69 -0.96 5.88
C PHE A 128 -10.58 -1.67 7.23
N THR A 129 -10.31 -0.89 8.27
CA THR A 129 -10.31 -1.38 9.65
C THR A 129 -11.66 -1.11 10.31
N ASP A 130 -12.34 -0.03 9.92
CA ASP A 130 -13.70 0.35 10.32
C ASP A 130 -14.40 1.15 9.20
N ALA A 131 -15.64 1.58 9.43
CA ALA A 131 -16.40 2.39 8.47
C ALA A 131 -15.78 3.77 8.16
N SER A 132 -14.89 4.26 9.03
CA SER A 132 -14.23 5.57 8.94
C SER A 132 -12.71 5.49 8.90
N ASP A 133 -12.11 4.29 8.94
CA ASP A 133 -10.67 4.10 9.11
C ASP A 133 -10.16 3.02 8.16
N ALA A 134 -8.99 3.25 7.56
CA ALA A 134 -8.38 2.31 6.63
C ALA A 134 -6.85 2.32 6.73
N ALA A 135 -6.26 1.12 6.78
CA ALA A 135 -4.84 0.92 6.59
C ALA A 135 -4.50 1.05 5.11
N VAL A 136 -3.42 1.79 4.81
CA VAL A 136 -2.93 2.02 3.46
C VAL A 136 -1.50 1.51 3.36
N THR A 137 -1.27 0.64 2.38
CA THR A 137 0.08 0.21 1.99
C THR A 137 0.48 0.97 0.73
N TYR A 138 1.68 1.54 0.73
CA TYR A 138 2.15 2.39 -0.36
C TYR A 138 3.67 2.32 -0.49
N SER A 139 4.17 2.72 -1.65
CA SER A 139 5.59 2.99 -1.85
C SER A 139 5.84 4.49 -1.83
N LEU A 140 7.03 4.89 -1.38
CA LEU A 140 7.54 6.25 -1.47
C LEU A 140 8.69 6.30 -2.47
N SER A 141 8.67 7.34 -3.30
CA SER A 141 9.75 7.64 -4.22
C SER A 141 10.26 9.05 -4.02
N LEU A 142 11.56 9.25 -4.22
CA LEU A 142 12.22 10.54 -4.23
C LEU A 142 12.79 10.75 -5.62
N GLN A 143 12.37 11.82 -6.31
CA GLN A 143 12.82 12.12 -7.67
C GLN A 143 12.64 10.92 -8.63
N GLY A 144 11.52 10.19 -8.50
CA GLY A 144 11.19 9.03 -9.32
C GLY A 144 11.88 7.72 -8.92
N THR A 145 12.80 7.73 -7.94
CA THR A 145 13.43 6.51 -7.41
C THR A 145 12.68 6.03 -6.19
N VAL A 146 12.21 4.78 -6.18
CA VAL A 146 11.56 4.19 -4.99
C VAL A 146 12.58 4.02 -3.88
N VAL A 147 12.33 4.66 -2.73
CA VAL A 147 13.20 4.63 -1.55
C VAL A 147 12.60 3.81 -0.41
N GLU A 148 11.28 3.70 -0.36
CA GLU A 148 10.56 2.85 0.60
C GLU A 148 9.48 2.08 -0.17
N PRO A 149 9.68 0.78 -0.47
CA PRO A 149 8.77 0.05 -1.36
C PRO A 149 7.46 -0.39 -0.69
N SER A 150 7.41 -0.41 0.65
CA SER A 150 6.28 -0.95 1.42
C SER A 150 6.10 -0.21 2.74
N ALA A 151 5.81 1.08 2.65
CA ALA A 151 5.39 1.88 3.79
C ALA A 151 3.93 1.56 4.17
N SER A 152 3.61 1.80 5.44
CA SER A 152 2.25 1.67 5.97
C SER A 152 1.80 2.99 6.58
N GLY A 153 0.51 3.26 6.48
CA GLY A 153 -0.13 4.44 7.04
C GLY A 153 -1.63 4.21 7.22
N GLN A 154 -2.32 5.24 7.67
CA GLN A 154 -3.74 5.24 7.96
C GLN A 154 -4.43 6.38 7.21
N ALA A 155 -5.58 6.07 6.61
CA ALA A 155 -6.53 7.04 6.09
C ALA A 155 -7.77 7.09 7.00
N VAL A 156 -8.35 8.27 7.14
CA VAL A 156 -9.54 8.50 7.97
C VAL A 156 -10.59 9.27 7.19
N LEU A 157 -11.86 8.96 7.42
CA LEU A 157 -12.99 9.70 6.88
C LEU A 157 -13.30 10.88 7.79
N GLU A 158 -13.02 12.10 7.34
CA GLU A 158 -13.28 13.33 8.09
C GLU A 158 -14.13 14.27 7.25
N ASN A 159 -15.30 14.68 7.77
CA ASN A 159 -16.24 15.57 7.09
C ASN A 159 -16.66 15.08 5.69
N GLY A 160 -16.78 13.75 5.52
CA GLY A 160 -17.20 13.14 4.25
C GLY A 160 -16.09 13.06 3.20
N THR A 161 -14.83 13.28 3.57
CA THR A 161 -13.66 13.10 2.68
C THR A 161 -12.66 12.14 3.31
N TRP A 162 -12.17 11.18 2.55
CA TRP A 162 -11.07 10.31 2.98
C TRP A 162 -9.74 11.06 2.90
N LYS A 163 -9.06 11.17 4.04
CA LYS A 163 -7.85 11.96 4.22
C LYS A 163 -6.71 11.11 4.74
N VAL A 164 -5.48 11.52 4.47
CA VAL A 164 -4.30 11.01 5.16
C VAL A 164 -4.44 11.36 6.65
N SER A 165 -4.23 10.39 7.53
CA SER A 165 -4.29 10.63 8.99
C SER A 165 -3.13 11.51 9.46
N ARG A 166 -3.40 12.27 10.53
CA ARG A 166 -2.36 13.04 11.22
C ARG A 166 -1.23 12.13 11.72
N SER A 167 -1.58 10.96 12.26
CA SER A 167 -0.59 9.99 12.77
C SER A 167 0.37 9.52 11.69
N THR A 168 -0.10 9.31 10.46
CA THR A 168 0.77 8.95 9.32
C THR A 168 1.76 10.06 9.01
N LEU A 169 1.28 11.31 8.88
CA LEU A 169 2.17 12.44 8.63
C LEU A 169 3.20 12.55 9.75
N CYS A 170 2.77 12.59 11.01
CA CYS A 170 3.66 12.74 12.16
C CYS A 170 4.71 11.63 12.26
N GLY A 171 4.34 10.37 11.96
CA GLY A 171 5.27 9.25 11.90
C GLY A 171 6.35 9.44 10.84
N LEU A 172 5.97 9.85 9.63
CA LEU A 172 6.92 10.13 8.54
C LEU A 172 7.84 11.30 8.85
N LEU A 173 7.30 12.38 9.43
CA LEU A 173 8.09 13.56 9.78
C LEU A 173 9.12 13.25 10.88
N THR A 174 8.75 12.40 11.84
CA THR A 174 9.68 11.92 12.88
C THR A 174 10.83 11.12 12.27
N GLN A 175 10.56 10.30 11.25
CA GLN A 175 11.59 9.56 10.53
C GLN A 175 12.50 10.51 9.72
N ALA A 176 11.93 11.50 9.04
CA ALA A 176 12.66 12.44 8.18
C ALA A 176 13.52 13.45 8.97
N GLY A 177 13.05 13.90 10.14
CA GLY A 177 13.76 14.87 10.99
C GLY A 177 14.92 14.28 11.79
N GLY A 178 15.09 12.96 11.78
CA GLY A 178 15.88 12.24 12.78
C GLY A 178 15.29 12.45 14.19
N ALA A 179 15.71 11.66 15.17
CA ALA A 179 15.26 11.80 16.56
C ALA A 179 15.80 13.07 17.25
N SER A 180 15.72 14.23 16.61
CA SER A 180 16.17 15.53 17.10
C SER A 180 15.33 16.06 18.30
N GLY A 181 14.36 15.27 18.77
CA GLY A 181 13.64 15.49 20.03
C GLY A 181 12.78 16.75 20.08
N THR A 182 12.69 17.50 18.98
CA THR A 182 11.89 18.71 18.90
C THR A 182 10.44 18.31 18.60
N PRO A 183 9.47 18.64 19.47
CA PRO A 183 8.07 18.33 19.22
C PRO A 183 7.61 19.05 17.96
N ILE A 184 6.98 18.30 17.04
CA ILE A 184 6.38 18.86 15.84
C ILE A 184 4.99 19.39 16.25
N PRO A 185 4.71 20.71 16.16
CA PRO A 185 3.42 21.25 16.57
C PRO A 185 2.26 20.57 15.83
N GLY A 186 1.26 20.09 16.57
CA GLY A 186 0.14 19.31 16.01
C GLY A 186 0.42 17.82 15.82
N CYS A 187 1.61 17.34 16.18
CA CYS A 187 1.99 15.92 16.29
C CYS A 187 2.24 15.53 17.75
N SER A 188 1.28 15.80 18.63
CA SER A 188 1.28 15.45 20.05
C SER A 188 -0.09 15.73 20.65
#